data_AF-A0A971SSG1-F1
#
_entry.id   AF-A0A971SSG1-F1
#
_cell.length_a   1.000
_cell.length_b   1.000
_cell.length_c   1.000
_cell.angle_alpha   90.00
_cell.angle_beta   90.00
_cell.angle_gamma   90.00
#
_symmetry.space_group_name_H-M   'P 1'
#
loop_
_entity.id
_entity.type
_entity.pdbx_description
1 polymer ?
#
loop_
_entity_poly.entity_id
_entity_poly.type
_entity_poly.pdbx_seq_one_letter_code
_entity_poly.pdbx_strand_id
1 'polypeptide(L)'
;MCAAREKSNSPVYFQIARDIAKRIAAGDFTVGERISGRSVMSSEYGVSPETIRRAFHLLEDNNVIEVRPQSGAYVLSAESAKLYLSQTADTVSGRELQDRLNSLISEQMRVSKELTEVTAIIAKKQVLLFSAAEQGFGLGEVTIREASWVIGKTIGKLAFWQATGATVVAIRRAGEMIISPGPYADLRIGDCLIYVLNKDAEGSVEEFINRPCADKE
;
A
#
# COMPACT_ATOMS: atom_id res chain seq x y z
N MET A 1 -8.30 42.90 8.09
CA MET A 1 -7.38 41.78 8.36
C MET A 1 -8.14 40.74 9.17
N CYS A 2 -8.62 39.68 8.52
CA CYS A 2 -9.32 38.59 9.20
C CYS A 2 -8.35 37.43 9.40
N ALA A 3 -8.00 37.12 10.65
CA ALA A 3 -7.22 35.93 10.99
C ALA A 3 -8.11 34.69 10.82
N ALA A 4 -7.67 33.77 9.98
CA ALA A 4 -8.33 32.50 9.70
C ALA A 4 -8.35 31.63 10.98
N ARG A 5 -9.55 31.24 11.42
CA ARG A 5 -9.76 30.38 12.58
C ARG A 5 -9.65 28.92 12.11
N GLU A 6 -8.52 28.27 12.39
CA GLU A 6 -8.35 26.83 12.19
C GLU A 6 -9.44 26.07 12.95
N LYS A 7 -10.28 25.35 12.22
CA LYS A 7 -11.37 24.54 12.80
C LYS A 7 -10.77 23.32 13.49
N SER A 8 -10.42 23.47 14.77
CA SER A 8 -10.26 22.32 15.66
C SER A 8 -11.60 21.61 15.79
N ASN A 9 -11.66 20.32 15.40
CA ASN A 9 -12.85 19.46 15.40
C ASN A 9 -13.38 19.11 16.82
N SER A 10 -13.17 19.99 17.80
CA SER A 10 -13.67 19.88 19.17
C SER A 10 -14.90 20.77 19.36
N PRO A 11 -15.98 20.30 20.01
CA PRO A 11 -17.17 21.11 20.27
C PRO A 11 -16.84 22.46 20.93
N VAL A 12 -17.60 23.51 20.61
CA VAL A 12 -17.30 24.89 21.04
C VAL A 12 -17.22 25.03 22.57
N TYR A 13 -18.09 24.37 23.34
CA TYR A 13 -18.05 24.40 24.81
C TYR A 13 -16.76 23.80 25.37
N PHE A 14 -16.18 22.78 24.71
CA PHE A 14 -14.94 22.14 25.12
C PHE A 14 -13.74 23.06 24.90
N GLN A 15 -13.76 23.82 23.81
CA GLN A 15 -12.72 24.84 23.54
C GLN A 15 -12.73 25.92 24.62
N ILE A 16 -13.91 26.39 25.02
CA ILE A 16 -14.07 27.42 26.07
C ILE A 16 -13.63 26.88 27.44
N ALA A 17 -14.03 25.67 27.81
CA ALA A 17 -13.60 25.03 29.05
C ALA A 17 -12.06 24.92 29.13
N ARG A 18 -11.43 24.46 28.05
CA ARG A 18 -9.97 24.37 27.95
C ARG A 18 -9.29 25.73 28.04
N ASP A 19 -9.86 26.76 27.42
CA ASP A 19 -9.30 28.11 27.46
C ASP A 19 -9.34 28.71 28.88
N ILE A 20 -10.48 28.57 29.57
CA ILE A 20 -10.63 28.97 30.97
C ILE A 20 -9.66 28.20 31.86
N ALA A 21 -9.54 26.88 31.68
CA ALA A 21 -8.58 26.07 32.44
C ALA A 21 -7.13 26.52 32.21
N LYS A 22 -6.75 26.93 30.99
CA LYS A 22 -5.42 27.50 30.70
C LYS A 22 -5.19 28.79 31.47
N ARG A 23 -6.15 29.71 31.48
CA ARG A 23 -6.06 30.98 32.21
C ARG A 23 -5.90 30.74 33.71
N ILE A 24 -6.68 29.80 34.28
CA ILE A 24 -6.54 29.39 35.69
C ILE A 24 -5.15 28.77 35.95
N ALA A 25 -4.68 27.87 35.08
CA ALA A 25 -3.39 27.21 35.22
C ALA A 25 -2.20 28.17 35.07
N ALA A 26 -2.35 29.22 34.27
CA ALA A 26 -1.38 30.31 34.08
C ALA A 26 -1.34 31.28 35.27
N GLY A 27 -2.36 31.26 36.14
CA GLY A 27 -2.46 32.13 37.31
C GLY A 27 -3.20 33.44 37.05
N ASP A 28 -3.91 33.57 35.91
CA ASP A 28 -4.76 34.74 35.63
C ASP A 28 -5.96 34.83 36.59
N PHE A 29 -6.36 33.69 37.17
CA PHE A 29 -7.38 33.60 38.20
C PHE A 29 -6.81 32.89 39.42
N THR A 30 -6.95 33.52 40.58
CA THR A 30 -6.50 32.96 41.86
C THR A 30 -7.53 32.00 42.46
N VAL A 31 -7.07 31.06 43.29
CA VAL A 31 -7.98 30.12 43.96
C VAL A 31 -8.92 30.88 44.89
N GLY A 32 -10.23 30.62 44.78
CA GLY A 32 -11.29 31.35 45.49
C GLY A 32 -11.76 32.62 44.78
N GLU A 33 -11.12 33.01 43.66
CA GLU A 33 -11.55 34.16 42.87
C GLU A 33 -12.85 33.87 42.11
N ARG A 34 -13.67 34.91 41.96
CA ARG A 34 -14.92 34.83 41.22
C ARG A 34 -14.67 35.05 39.73
N ILE A 35 -14.97 34.03 38.94
CA ILE A 35 -15.06 34.11 37.49
C ILE A 35 -16.37 34.82 37.10
N SER A 36 -16.29 35.64 36.05
CA SER A 36 -17.43 36.34 35.47
C SER A 36 -18.60 35.39 35.19
N GLY A 37 -19.83 35.84 35.48
CA GLY A 37 -21.02 35.02 35.34
C GLY A 37 -21.33 34.64 33.88
N ARG A 38 -22.28 33.70 33.72
CA ARG A 38 -22.67 33.09 32.44
C ARG A 38 -22.95 34.11 31.31
N SER A 39 -23.64 35.21 31.63
CA SER A 39 -24.00 36.24 30.63
C SER A 39 -22.82 37.11 30.17
N VAL A 40 -21.88 37.41 31.08
CA VAL A 40 -20.70 38.23 30.75
C VAL A 40 -19.75 37.42 29.88
N MET A 41 -19.47 36.18 30.27
CA MET A 41 -18.63 35.25 29.48
C MET A 41 -19.26 34.94 28.12
N SER A 42 -20.58 34.78 28.04
CA SER A 42 -21.29 34.58 26.77
C SER A 42 -21.06 35.75 25.80
N SER A 43 -21.05 36.98 26.31
CA SER A 43 -20.77 38.19 25.53
C SER A 43 -19.31 38.27 25.10
N GLU A 44 -18.36 37.94 25.98
CA GLU A 44 -16.92 37.96 25.71
C GLU A 44 -16.51 36.92 24.66
N TYR A 45 -17.02 35.69 24.77
CA TYR A 45 -16.72 34.60 23.83
C TYR A 45 -17.61 34.60 22.58
N GLY A 46 -18.65 35.44 22.52
CA GLY A 46 -19.59 35.50 21.41
C GLY A 46 -20.40 34.21 21.19
N VAL A 47 -20.74 33.50 22.27
CA VAL A 47 -21.45 32.21 22.22
C VAL A 47 -22.73 32.24 23.04
N SER A 48 -23.63 31.27 22.81
CA SER A 48 -24.87 31.13 23.60
C SER A 48 -24.57 30.92 25.09
N PRO A 49 -25.35 31.51 26.02
CA PRO A 49 -25.23 31.26 27.46
C PRO A 49 -25.29 29.78 27.83
N GLU A 50 -26.01 28.97 27.05
CA GLU A 50 -26.09 27.52 27.25
C GLU A 50 -24.77 26.81 26.95
N THR A 51 -23.98 27.33 26.00
CA THR A 51 -22.63 26.82 25.69
C THR A 51 -21.66 27.12 26.84
N ILE A 52 -21.76 28.32 27.44
CA ILE A 52 -21.00 28.67 28.66
C ILE A 52 -21.41 27.78 29.83
N ARG A 53 -22.72 27.55 30.02
CA ARG A 53 -23.22 26.65 31.06
C ARG A 53 -22.62 25.24 30.93
N ARG A 54 -22.60 24.70 29.72
CA ARG A 54 -21.98 23.39 29.44
C ARG A 54 -20.47 23.39 29.68
N ALA A 55 -19.78 24.47 29.33
CA ALA A 55 -18.34 24.60 29.60
C ALA A 55 -18.05 24.66 31.11
N PHE A 56 -18.87 25.39 31.88
CA PHE A 56 -18.72 25.50 33.33
C PHE A 56 -19.00 24.18 34.04
N HIS A 57 -20.06 23.46 33.66
CA HIS A 57 -20.29 22.12 34.21
C HIS A 57 -19.13 21.18 33.93
N LEU A 58 -18.56 21.21 32.73
CA LEU A 58 -17.41 20.37 32.41
C LEU A 58 -16.20 20.66 33.31
N LEU A 59 -15.98 21.91 33.69
CA LEU A 59 -14.92 22.30 34.62
C LEU A 59 -15.27 21.96 36.08
N GLU A 60 -16.54 22.04 36.44
CA GLU A 60 -17.08 21.66 37.74
C GLU A 60 -16.96 20.15 38.00
N ASP A 61 -17.31 19.32 37.00
CA ASP A 61 -17.16 17.86 37.05
C ASP A 61 -15.71 17.43 37.30
N ASN A 62 -14.74 18.25 36.86
CA ASN A 62 -13.30 18.03 37.05
C ASN A 62 -12.73 18.78 38.26
N ASN A 63 -13.58 19.30 39.16
CA ASN A 63 -13.20 20.04 40.37
C ASN A 63 -12.26 21.23 40.11
N VAL A 64 -12.35 21.85 38.93
CA VAL A 64 -11.56 23.03 38.57
C VAL A 64 -12.24 24.30 39.11
N ILE A 65 -13.57 24.35 39.02
CA ILE A 65 -14.39 25.47 39.47
C ILE A 65 -15.62 24.96 40.24
N GLU A 66 -16.22 25.82 41.05
CA GLU A 66 -17.49 25.58 41.74
C GLU A 66 -18.54 26.58 41.21
N VAL A 67 -19.68 26.09 40.71
CA VAL A 67 -20.75 26.97 40.21
C VAL A 67 -21.81 27.18 41.29
N ARG A 68 -21.83 28.36 41.91
CA ARG A 68 -22.84 28.69 42.93
C ARG A 68 -24.08 29.33 42.30
N PRO A 69 -25.30 28.85 42.61
CA PRO A 69 -26.54 29.47 42.14
C PRO A 69 -26.56 30.97 42.48
N GLN A 70 -26.86 31.82 41.49
CA GLN A 70 -26.95 33.29 41.61
C GLN A 70 -25.66 34.04 42.00
N SER A 71 -24.60 33.35 42.43
CA SER A 71 -23.34 33.96 42.90
C SER A 71 -22.17 33.81 41.91
N GLY A 72 -22.32 33.08 40.81
CA GLY A 72 -21.28 32.94 39.79
C GLY A 72 -20.41 31.70 39.95
N ALA A 73 -19.26 31.66 39.26
CA ALA A 73 -18.33 30.55 39.32
C ALA A 73 -17.08 30.95 40.11
N TYR A 74 -16.56 30.05 40.95
CA TYR A 74 -15.38 30.28 41.78
C TYR A 74 -14.29 29.26 41.45
N VAL A 75 -13.02 29.67 41.45
CA VAL A 75 -11.91 28.75 41.22
C VAL A 75 -11.68 27.88 42.45
N LEU A 76 -11.71 26.55 42.31
CA LEU A 76 -11.43 25.62 43.40
C LEU A 76 -9.95 25.30 43.51
N SER A 77 -9.30 24.98 42.39
CA SER A 77 -7.90 24.58 42.39
C SER A 77 -7.24 24.82 41.03
N ALA A 78 -6.10 25.51 41.05
CA ALA A 78 -5.22 25.65 39.89
C ALA A 78 -4.51 24.34 39.52
N GLU A 79 -4.35 23.42 40.47
CA GLU A 79 -3.75 22.11 40.24
C GLU A 79 -4.71 21.20 39.46
N SER A 80 -6.00 21.19 39.83
CA SER A 80 -7.05 20.50 39.06
C SER A 80 -7.14 21.04 37.63
N ALA A 81 -6.96 22.35 37.42
CA ALA A 81 -6.91 22.95 36.09
C ALA A 81 -5.75 22.39 35.25
N LYS A 82 -4.57 22.23 35.83
CA LYS A 82 -3.39 21.64 35.15
C LYS A 82 -3.62 20.16 34.80
N LEU A 83 -4.20 19.39 35.72
CA LEU A 83 -4.60 17.99 35.49
C LEU A 83 -5.63 17.86 34.36
N TYR A 84 -6.63 18.72 34.33
CA TYR A 84 -7.61 18.77 33.24
C TYR A 84 -6.93 19.05 31.89
N LEU A 85 -5.94 19.96 31.86
CA LEU A 85 -5.20 20.26 30.64
C LEU A 85 -4.31 19.10 30.16
N SER A 86 -3.67 18.36 31.08
CA SER A 86 -2.89 17.18 30.69
C SER A 86 -3.79 16.05 30.17
N GLN A 87 -4.92 15.79 30.82
CA GLN A 87 -5.88 14.76 30.39
C GLN A 87 -6.55 15.11 29.05
N THR A 88 -6.83 16.40 28.81
CA THR A 88 -7.38 16.85 27.52
C THR A 88 -6.31 16.95 26.43
N ALA A 89 -5.03 17.06 26.78
CA ALA A 89 -3.92 16.89 25.85
C ALA A 89 -3.77 15.43 25.39
N ASP A 90 -4.13 14.43 26.19
CA ASP A 90 -4.10 13.02 25.78
C ASP A 90 -5.08 12.69 24.64
N THR A 91 -6.08 13.54 24.37
CA THR A 91 -6.92 13.42 23.16
C THR A 91 -6.13 13.72 21.87
N VAL A 92 -4.97 14.38 21.97
CA VAL A 92 -4.01 14.59 20.86
C VAL A 92 -3.38 13.27 20.41
N SER A 93 -3.28 12.25 21.28
CA SER A 93 -2.80 10.91 20.92
C SER A 93 -3.64 10.24 19.84
N GLY A 94 -4.93 10.60 19.73
CA GLY A 94 -5.78 10.13 18.63
C GLY A 94 -5.34 10.66 17.25
N ARG A 95 -4.78 11.89 17.19
CA ARG A 95 -4.25 12.46 15.95
C ARG A 95 -2.92 11.84 15.56
N GLU A 96 -2.01 11.62 16.50
CA GLU A 96 -0.73 10.98 16.20
C GLU A 96 -0.94 9.55 15.68
N LEU A 97 -1.88 8.81 16.27
CA LEU A 97 -2.26 7.48 15.79
C LEU A 97 -2.95 7.55 14.42
N GLN A 98 -3.78 8.55 14.16
CA GLN A 98 -4.39 8.77 12.84
C GLN A 98 -3.35 9.13 11.77
N ASP A 99 -2.39 9.98 12.09
CA ASP A 99 -1.30 10.36 11.18
C ASP A 99 -0.41 9.15 10.89
N ARG A 100 -0.12 8.34 11.91
CA ARG A 100 0.62 7.08 11.74
C ARG A 100 -0.16 6.06 10.91
N LEU A 101 -1.47 5.96 11.10
CA LEU A 101 -2.35 5.11 10.29
C LEU A 101 -2.32 5.56 8.82
N ASN A 102 -2.48 6.86 8.57
CA ASN A 102 -2.47 7.42 7.22
C ASN A 102 -1.12 7.23 6.52
N SER A 103 0.01 7.36 7.24
CA SER A 103 1.33 7.06 6.68
C SER A 103 1.47 5.58 6.30
N LEU A 104 1.00 4.67 7.16
CA LEU A 104 1.05 3.22 6.90
C LEU A 104 0.17 2.83 5.71
N ILE A 105 -1.03 3.40 5.59
CA ILE A 105 -1.92 3.18 4.44
C ILE A 105 -1.23 3.63 3.14
N SER A 106 -0.56 4.77 3.16
CA SER A 106 0.16 5.30 1.99
C SER A 106 1.31 4.39 1.57
N GLU A 107 2.06 3.87 2.54
CA GLU A 107 3.14 2.91 2.31
C GLU A 107 2.61 1.57 1.76
N GLN A 108 1.51 1.05 2.32
CA GLN A 108 0.84 -0.16 1.83
C GLN A 108 0.36 0.02 0.38
N MET A 109 -0.23 1.17 0.03
CA MET A 109 -0.66 1.45 -1.34
C MET A 109 0.50 1.44 -2.33
N ARG A 110 1.69 1.94 -1.94
CA ARG A 110 2.89 1.90 -2.77
C ARG A 110 3.30 0.45 -3.06
N VAL A 111 3.40 -0.37 -2.01
CA VAL A 111 3.80 -1.79 -2.14
C VAL A 111 2.79 -2.59 -2.96
N SER A 112 1.49 -2.34 -2.75
CA SER A 112 0.42 -3.01 -3.51
C SER A 112 0.47 -2.67 -5.01
N LYS A 113 0.80 -1.42 -5.35
CA LYS A 113 0.99 -1.01 -6.75
C LYS A 113 2.16 -1.75 -7.40
N GLU A 114 3.30 -1.84 -6.71
CA GLU A 114 4.48 -2.56 -7.20
C GLU A 114 4.21 -4.06 -7.39
N LEU A 115 3.50 -4.69 -6.44
CA LEU A 115 3.01 -6.07 -6.59
C LEU A 115 2.12 -6.23 -7.83
N THR A 116 1.23 -5.26 -8.08
CA THR A 116 0.33 -5.30 -9.24
C THR A 116 1.10 -5.19 -10.55
N GLU A 117 2.14 -4.35 -10.62
CA GLU A 117 2.99 -4.21 -11.81
C GLU A 117 3.78 -5.49 -12.09
N VAL A 118 4.40 -6.08 -11.06
CA VAL A 118 5.15 -7.33 -11.19
C VAL A 118 4.23 -8.51 -11.55
N THR A 119 3.07 -8.61 -10.91
CA THR A 119 2.09 -9.65 -11.25
C THR A 119 1.51 -9.48 -12.65
N ALA A 120 1.32 -8.27 -13.16
CA ALA A 120 0.91 -8.04 -14.55
C ALA A 120 1.97 -8.53 -15.55
N ILE A 121 3.25 -8.35 -15.26
CA ILE A 121 4.36 -8.88 -16.07
C ILE A 121 4.36 -10.42 -16.05
N ILE A 122 4.22 -11.01 -14.86
CA ILE A 122 4.16 -12.47 -14.69
C ILE A 122 2.92 -13.04 -15.39
N ALA A 123 1.76 -12.41 -15.23
CA ALA A 123 0.51 -12.80 -15.85
C ALA A 123 0.60 -12.72 -17.38
N LYS A 124 1.23 -11.70 -17.98
CA LYS A 124 1.46 -11.68 -19.44
C LYS A 124 2.29 -12.88 -19.91
N LYS A 125 3.35 -13.23 -19.15
CA LYS A 125 4.20 -14.38 -19.45
C LYS A 125 3.44 -15.71 -19.27
N GLN A 126 2.65 -15.83 -18.20
CA GLN A 126 1.83 -16.99 -17.90
C GLN A 126 0.63 -17.13 -18.84
N VAL A 127 -0.03 -16.04 -19.27
CA VAL A 127 -1.13 -16.06 -20.23
C VAL A 127 -0.64 -16.55 -21.58
N LEU A 128 0.55 -16.14 -22.03
CA LEU A 128 1.13 -16.63 -23.29
C LEU A 128 1.43 -18.15 -23.22
N LEU A 129 1.90 -18.62 -22.06
CA LEU A 129 2.13 -20.04 -21.76
C LEU A 129 0.80 -20.83 -21.60
N PHE A 130 -0.22 -20.21 -21.00
CA PHE A 130 -1.51 -20.82 -20.67
C PHE A 130 -2.48 -20.84 -21.85
N SER A 131 -2.46 -19.82 -22.72
CA SER A 131 -3.24 -19.79 -23.96
C SER A 131 -2.80 -20.87 -24.95
N ALA A 132 -1.51 -21.22 -24.94
CA ALA A 132 -1.02 -22.38 -25.69
C ALA A 132 -1.57 -23.69 -25.09
N ALA A 133 -1.58 -23.81 -23.76
CA ALA A 133 -2.07 -25.00 -23.06
C ALA A 133 -3.59 -25.23 -23.16
N GLU A 134 -4.42 -24.17 -23.09
CA GLU A 134 -5.89 -24.29 -23.22
C GLU A 134 -6.34 -24.70 -24.63
N GLN A 135 -5.62 -24.28 -25.68
CA GLN A 135 -5.90 -24.70 -27.06
C GLN A 135 -5.42 -26.13 -27.37
N GLY A 136 -4.96 -26.87 -26.36
CA GLY A 136 -4.50 -28.25 -26.52
C GLY A 136 -3.11 -28.36 -27.12
N PHE A 137 -2.31 -27.29 -27.08
CA PHE A 137 -0.92 -27.36 -27.49
C PHE A 137 0.02 -27.51 -26.28
N GLY A 138 0.90 -28.52 -26.34
CA GLY A 138 1.94 -28.72 -25.33
C GLY A 138 3.12 -27.78 -25.61
N LEU A 139 3.39 -26.83 -24.72
CA LEU A 139 4.59 -26.00 -24.82
C LEU A 139 5.77 -26.72 -24.16
N GLY A 140 6.86 -26.90 -24.92
CA GLY A 140 8.07 -27.55 -24.47
C GLY A 140 9.29 -26.64 -24.62
N GLU A 141 10.27 -26.85 -23.74
CA GLU A 141 11.61 -26.26 -23.85
C GLU A 141 12.63 -27.40 -23.92
N VAL A 142 13.61 -27.29 -24.81
CA VAL A 142 14.70 -28.27 -24.95
C VAL A 142 16.03 -27.56 -25.19
N THR A 143 17.05 -27.98 -24.44
CA THR A 143 18.41 -27.46 -24.59
C THR A 143 19.25 -28.41 -25.43
N ILE A 144 20.00 -27.87 -26.39
CA ILE A 144 20.92 -28.62 -27.25
C ILE A 144 22.18 -28.97 -26.46
N ARG A 145 22.37 -30.27 -26.20
CA ARG A 145 23.55 -30.81 -25.50
C ARG A 145 24.75 -30.93 -26.46
N GLU A 146 25.96 -30.97 -25.92
CA GLU A 146 27.21 -31.05 -26.70
C GLU A 146 27.29 -32.23 -27.67
N ALA A 147 26.64 -33.36 -27.34
CA ALA A 147 26.63 -34.57 -28.18
C ALA A 147 25.52 -34.59 -29.26
N SER A 148 24.74 -33.51 -29.38
CA SER A 148 23.59 -33.45 -30.27
C SER A 148 23.98 -33.43 -31.74
N TRP A 149 23.38 -34.31 -32.55
CA TRP A 149 23.60 -34.34 -33.99
C TRP A 149 23.04 -33.11 -34.75
N VAL A 150 22.21 -32.27 -34.11
CA VAL A 150 21.60 -31.10 -34.76
C VAL A 150 22.51 -29.87 -34.78
N ILE A 151 23.64 -29.92 -34.05
CA ILE A 151 24.60 -28.80 -33.96
C ILE A 151 25.10 -28.43 -35.36
N GLY A 152 25.06 -27.14 -35.69
CA GLY A 152 25.50 -26.58 -36.97
C GLY A 152 24.51 -26.80 -38.12
N LYS A 153 23.37 -27.46 -37.90
CA LYS A 153 22.29 -27.59 -38.89
C LYS A 153 21.27 -26.47 -38.70
N THR A 154 20.56 -26.12 -39.77
CA THR A 154 19.46 -25.15 -39.72
C THR A 154 18.12 -25.84 -39.49
N ILE A 155 17.14 -25.13 -38.93
CA ILE A 155 15.78 -25.65 -38.70
C ILE A 155 15.19 -26.25 -39.99
N GLY A 156 15.36 -25.56 -41.12
CA GLY A 156 14.86 -26.01 -42.42
C GLY A 156 15.56 -27.28 -42.91
N LYS A 157 16.88 -27.40 -42.72
CA LYS A 157 17.64 -28.59 -43.10
C LYS A 157 17.27 -29.82 -42.28
N LEU A 158 16.82 -29.61 -41.04
CA LEU A 158 16.36 -30.65 -40.14
C LEU A 158 14.94 -31.13 -40.44
N ALA A 159 14.19 -30.41 -41.29
CA ALA A 159 12.77 -30.68 -41.51
C ALA A 159 12.02 -30.79 -40.17
N PHE A 160 12.34 -29.91 -39.21
CA PHE A 160 12.03 -30.09 -37.79
C PHE A 160 10.55 -30.37 -37.52
N TRP A 161 9.66 -29.59 -38.15
CA TRP A 161 8.21 -29.76 -38.03
C TRP A 161 7.74 -31.10 -38.62
N GLN A 162 8.26 -31.51 -39.79
CA GLN A 162 7.93 -32.82 -40.37
C GLN A 162 8.45 -33.99 -39.51
N ALA A 163 9.61 -33.83 -38.88
CA ALA A 163 10.25 -34.88 -38.11
C ALA A 163 9.64 -35.06 -36.70
N THR A 164 9.15 -33.97 -36.10
CA THR A 164 8.74 -33.97 -34.68
C THR A 164 7.28 -33.55 -34.45
N GLY A 165 6.61 -33.00 -35.45
CA GLY A 165 5.29 -32.37 -35.29
C GLY A 165 5.32 -31.06 -34.49
N ALA A 166 6.50 -30.62 -34.04
CA ALA A 166 6.66 -29.42 -33.22
C ALA A 166 6.95 -28.18 -34.06
N THR A 167 6.31 -27.06 -33.71
CA THR A 167 6.61 -25.75 -34.29
C THR A 167 7.55 -24.99 -33.37
N VAL A 168 8.72 -24.59 -33.88
CA VAL A 168 9.67 -23.75 -33.12
C VAL A 168 9.11 -22.33 -33.04
N VAL A 169 8.91 -21.84 -31.82
CA VAL A 169 8.42 -20.49 -31.55
C VAL A 169 9.58 -19.53 -31.31
N ALA A 170 10.60 -19.97 -30.60
CA ALA A 170 11.77 -19.13 -30.29
C ALA A 170 13.04 -19.96 -30.03
N ILE A 171 14.19 -19.32 -30.21
CA ILE A 171 15.50 -19.81 -29.75
C ILE A 171 16.05 -18.81 -28.73
N ARG A 172 16.42 -19.30 -27.55
CA ARG A 172 17.13 -18.53 -26.52
C ARG A 172 18.61 -18.87 -26.56
N ARG A 173 19.45 -17.88 -26.88
CA ARG A 173 20.91 -18.02 -27.03
C ARG A 173 21.61 -16.94 -26.22
N ALA A 174 22.47 -17.35 -25.28
CA ALA A 174 23.29 -16.45 -24.46
C ALA A 174 22.52 -15.27 -23.80
N GLY A 175 21.25 -15.49 -23.43
CA GLY A 175 20.38 -14.48 -22.82
C GLY A 175 19.53 -13.66 -23.80
N GLU A 176 19.78 -13.76 -25.11
CA GLU A 176 18.95 -13.16 -26.16
C GLU A 176 17.86 -14.13 -26.63
N MET A 177 16.72 -13.57 -27.05
CA MET A 177 15.57 -14.34 -27.53
C MET A 177 15.30 -14.01 -29.01
N ILE A 178 15.46 -15.02 -29.87
CA ILE A 178 15.13 -14.96 -31.29
C ILE A 178 13.72 -15.50 -31.47
N ILE A 179 12.77 -14.62 -31.74
CA ILE A 179 11.35 -14.97 -31.94
C ILE A 179 11.13 -15.34 -33.41
N SER A 180 10.37 -16.40 -33.65
CA SER A 180 10.01 -16.90 -34.98
C SER A 180 11.25 -17.13 -35.87
N PRO A 181 12.16 -18.02 -35.46
CA PRO A 181 13.36 -18.30 -36.23
C PRO A 181 12.99 -18.84 -37.62
N GLY A 182 13.50 -18.20 -38.67
CA GLY A 182 13.28 -18.65 -40.04
C GLY A 182 13.95 -20.00 -40.33
N PRO A 183 13.71 -20.60 -41.51
CA PRO A 183 14.24 -21.92 -41.88
C PRO A 183 15.78 -21.97 -41.95
N TYR A 184 16.44 -20.81 -42.01
CA TYR A 184 17.90 -20.67 -42.06
C TYR A 184 18.55 -20.48 -40.69
N ALA A 185 17.77 -20.41 -39.60
CA ALA A 185 18.32 -20.28 -38.26
C ALA A 185 19.15 -21.53 -37.92
N ASP A 186 20.42 -21.30 -37.55
CA ASP A 186 21.37 -22.34 -37.18
C ASP A 186 21.21 -22.73 -35.71
N LEU A 187 21.40 -24.01 -35.41
CA LEU A 187 21.33 -24.53 -34.05
C LEU A 187 22.73 -24.73 -33.48
N ARG A 188 22.96 -24.22 -32.26
CA ARG A 188 24.26 -24.24 -31.56
C ARG A 188 24.15 -24.92 -30.20
N ILE A 189 25.29 -25.38 -29.72
CA ILE A 189 25.42 -25.92 -28.36
C ILE A 189 24.94 -24.88 -27.35
N GLY A 190 24.12 -25.30 -26.40
CA GLY A 190 23.57 -24.42 -25.37
C GLY A 190 22.38 -23.56 -25.80
N ASP A 191 21.96 -23.62 -27.07
CA ASP A 191 20.69 -23.04 -27.48
C ASP A 191 19.53 -23.75 -26.76
N CYS A 192 18.56 -22.97 -26.31
CA CYS A 192 17.31 -23.47 -25.75
C CYS A 192 16.17 -23.17 -26.73
N LEU A 193 15.58 -24.22 -27.30
CA LEU A 193 14.48 -24.12 -28.25
C LEU A 193 13.17 -24.16 -27.49
N ILE A 194 12.32 -23.17 -27.73
CA ILE A 194 10.94 -23.12 -27.24
C ILE A 194 10.06 -23.53 -28.41
N TYR A 195 9.27 -24.59 -28.22
CA TYR A 195 8.42 -25.15 -29.26
C TYR A 195 7.03 -25.50 -28.74
N VAL A 196 6.11 -25.64 -29.69
CA VAL A 196 4.71 -25.96 -29.42
C VAL A 196 4.36 -27.26 -30.16
N LEU A 197 3.82 -28.23 -29.42
CA LEU A 197 3.35 -29.53 -29.89
C LEU A 197 1.83 -29.55 -29.97
N ASN A 198 1.27 -30.26 -30.93
CA ASN A 198 -0.14 -30.68 -30.87
C ASN A 198 -0.26 -31.96 -30.02
N LYS A 199 -1.38 -32.16 -29.33
CA LYS A 199 -1.63 -33.28 -28.39
C LYS A 199 -1.38 -34.69 -28.93
N ASP A 200 -1.34 -34.87 -30.25
CA ASP A 200 -1.10 -36.16 -30.91
C ASP A 200 0.40 -36.49 -31.13
N ALA A 201 1.32 -35.62 -30.72
CA ALA A 201 2.77 -35.76 -30.93
C ALA A 201 3.54 -35.77 -29.60
N GLU A 202 3.22 -36.70 -28.69
CA GLU A 202 3.98 -36.86 -27.44
C GLU A 202 5.23 -37.72 -27.66
N GLY A 203 6.41 -37.14 -27.38
CA GLY A 203 7.61 -37.91 -27.00
C GLY A 203 8.89 -37.72 -27.83
N SER A 204 8.86 -37.08 -29.01
CA SER A 204 10.01 -37.21 -29.94
C SER A 204 11.00 -36.05 -30.00
N VAL A 205 10.69 -34.86 -29.45
CA VAL A 205 11.53 -33.67 -29.70
C VAL A 205 12.86 -33.73 -28.96
N GLU A 206 12.86 -34.09 -27.68
CA GLU A 206 14.11 -34.15 -26.90
C GLU A 206 15.02 -35.28 -27.40
N GLU A 207 14.44 -36.43 -27.73
CA GLU A 207 15.17 -37.56 -28.32
C GLU A 207 15.68 -37.23 -29.73
N PHE A 208 14.86 -36.58 -30.56
CA PHE A 208 15.26 -36.11 -31.88
C PHE A 208 16.40 -35.12 -31.78
N ILE A 209 16.37 -34.14 -30.87
CA ILE A 209 17.43 -33.13 -30.76
C ILE A 209 18.69 -33.73 -30.14
N ASN A 210 18.57 -34.44 -29.02
CA ASN A 210 19.73 -34.86 -28.22
C ASN A 210 20.23 -36.27 -28.50
N ARG A 211 19.73 -36.94 -29.55
CA ARG A 211 20.37 -38.19 -30.02
C ARG A 211 21.83 -37.92 -30.44
N PRO A 212 22.74 -38.86 -30.17
CA PRO A 212 24.14 -38.75 -30.57
C PRO A 212 24.27 -38.74 -32.10
N CYS A 213 25.28 -38.02 -32.60
CA CYS A 213 25.64 -38.05 -34.01
C CYS A 213 26.05 -39.46 -34.42
N ALA A 214 25.33 -40.07 -35.39
CA ALA A 214 25.58 -41.44 -35.85
C ALA A 214 26.82 -41.59 -36.74
N ASP A 215 27.51 -40.49 -37.08
CA ASP A 215 28.66 -40.52 -37.99
C ASP A 215 29.98 -40.38 -37.21
N LYS A 216 30.46 -41.53 -36.73
CA LYS A 216 31.90 -41.85 -36.72
C LYS A 216 32.07 -43.25 -37.31
N GLU A 217 31.91 -43.35 -38.62
CA GLU A 217 32.68 -44.23 -39.53
C GLU A 217 32.50 -43.77 -40.98
#